data_AF-A0A941YHQ8-F1
#
_entry.id   AF-A0A941YHQ8-F1
#
_cell.length_a   1.000
_cell.length_b   1.000
_cell.length_c   1.000
_cell.angle_alpha   90.00
_cell.angle_beta   90.00
_cell.angle_gamma   90.00
#
_symmetry.space_group_name_H-M   'P 1'
#
loop_
_entity.id
_entity.type
_entity.pdbx_description
1 polymer ?
#
loop_
_entity_poly.entity_id
_entity_poly.type
_entity_poly.pdbx_seq_one_letter_code
_entity_poly.pdbx_strand_id
1 'polypeptide(L)'
;MNVPIHLLMGARRLIYFLLASMPVTFTASVGIGTRMNPLDWTTPEFGPEMCQSIAAYIPLLRETLERAPARSKPDPIACEAMANKWIAAKLPELSPGNMPVSGLEGPFYDIQRVRQNLCNNLIRLAHEDVKAGDVKSAAHRTALVLRVCEVAKYSSVNSISMATESQRESFKLVSQIQDKVDGATRKGLESAVRQVSIDPNRTVEAAKHLLAATKTLYSTSKSLKRYASNDMVPIGLSKRPSLADTSSMTTEELTVAGLAESAVSMCRNLGDFKATLLKSLVL
;
A
#
# COMPACT_ATOMS: atom_id res chain seq x y z
N MET A 1 -51.77 46.17 7.01
CA MET A 1 -50.55 46.22 7.85
C MET A 1 -49.34 46.42 6.95
N ASN A 2 -48.70 47.58 7.01
CA ASN A 2 -47.51 47.88 6.23
C ASN A 2 -46.28 47.30 6.94
N VAL A 3 -45.67 46.27 6.35
CA VAL A 3 -44.40 45.73 6.84
C VAL A 3 -43.30 46.78 6.61
N PRO A 4 -42.50 47.14 7.62
CA PRO A 4 -41.46 48.15 7.48
C PRO A 4 -40.45 47.77 6.39
N ILE A 5 -40.20 48.68 5.44
CA ILE A 5 -39.32 48.47 4.27
C ILE A 5 -37.91 48.00 4.68
N HIS A 6 -37.43 48.41 5.85
CA HIS A 6 -36.13 48.00 6.41
C HIS A 6 -36.06 46.51 6.78
N LEU A 7 -37.16 45.92 7.28
CA LEU A 7 -37.25 44.47 7.56
C LEU A 7 -37.25 43.66 6.25
N LEU A 8 -37.89 44.20 5.21
CA LEU A 8 -37.97 43.58 3.89
C LEU A 8 -36.61 43.59 3.16
N MET A 9 -35.84 44.67 3.30
CA MET A 9 -34.46 44.76 2.78
C MET A 9 -33.48 43.88 3.57
N GLY A 10 -33.62 43.78 4.89
CA GLY A 10 -32.80 42.90 5.73
C GLY A 10 -33.02 41.42 5.40
N ALA A 11 -34.29 41.01 5.27
CA ALA A 11 -34.66 39.64 4.90
C ALA A 11 -34.14 39.27 3.49
N ARG A 12 -34.23 40.19 2.51
CA ARG A 12 -33.67 39.97 1.17
C ARG A 12 -32.16 39.76 1.21
N ARG A 13 -31.41 40.58 1.94
CA ARG A 13 -29.95 40.40 2.08
C ARG A 13 -29.61 39.05 2.72
N LEU A 14 -30.35 38.65 3.75
CA LEU A 14 -30.15 37.34 4.41
C LEU A 14 -30.42 36.18 3.45
N ILE A 15 -31.48 36.26 2.65
CA ILE A 15 -31.83 35.27 1.62
C ILE A 15 -30.74 35.20 0.53
N TYR A 16 -30.20 36.34 0.08
CA TYR A 16 -29.09 36.35 -0.88
C TYR A 16 -27.81 35.75 -0.30
N PHE A 17 -27.47 36.02 0.96
CA PHE A 17 -26.33 35.39 1.62
C PHE A 17 -26.51 33.89 1.82
N LEU A 18 -27.72 33.44 2.16
CA LEU A 18 -28.05 32.03 2.26
C LEU A 18 -27.96 31.35 0.89
N LEU A 19 -28.58 31.92 -0.16
CA LEU A 19 -28.50 31.39 -1.53
C LEU A 19 -27.06 31.38 -2.09
N ALA A 20 -26.24 32.39 -1.76
CA ALA A 20 -24.85 32.45 -2.19
C ALA A 20 -23.96 31.44 -1.46
N SER A 21 -24.25 31.15 -0.19
CA SER A 21 -23.50 30.17 0.62
C SER A 21 -24.03 28.74 0.50
N MET A 22 -25.24 28.56 -0.04
CA MET A 22 -25.90 27.27 -0.19
C MET A 22 -25.12 26.27 -1.06
N PRO A 23 -24.50 26.64 -2.20
CA PRO A 23 -23.70 25.69 -2.98
C PRO A 23 -22.46 25.20 -2.21
N VAL A 24 -21.78 26.08 -1.48
CA VAL A 24 -20.59 25.73 -0.71
C VAL A 24 -20.96 24.85 0.49
N THR A 25 -22.00 25.22 1.23
CA THR A 25 -22.47 24.45 2.39
C THR A 25 -23.10 23.13 1.99
N PHE A 26 -23.83 23.08 0.87
CA PHE A 26 -24.35 21.84 0.28
C PHE A 26 -23.21 20.92 -0.19
N THR A 27 -22.21 21.45 -0.88
CA THR A 27 -21.05 20.63 -1.32
C THR A 27 -20.25 20.12 -0.12
N ALA A 28 -20.06 20.95 0.91
CA ALA A 28 -19.41 20.55 2.15
C ALA A 28 -20.22 19.49 2.92
N SER A 29 -21.54 19.64 3.02
CA SER A 29 -22.40 18.67 3.71
C SER A 29 -22.57 17.37 2.93
N VAL A 30 -22.61 17.41 1.60
CA VAL A 30 -22.51 16.20 0.75
C VAL A 30 -21.15 15.55 0.93
N GLY A 31 -20.04 16.31 0.91
CA GLY A 31 -18.70 15.78 1.12
C GLY A 31 -18.46 15.19 2.52
N ILE A 32 -19.07 15.77 3.55
CA ILE A 32 -19.07 15.21 4.92
C ILE A 32 -19.99 13.98 4.97
N GLY A 33 -21.18 14.06 4.38
CA GLY A 33 -22.17 13.00 4.36
C GLY A 33 -21.69 11.74 3.64
N THR A 34 -20.97 11.88 2.53
CA THR A 34 -20.37 10.75 1.79
C THR A 34 -19.19 10.12 2.54
N ARG A 35 -18.52 10.85 3.43
CA ARG A 35 -17.50 10.30 4.34
C ARG A 35 -18.09 9.61 5.56
N MET A 36 -19.25 10.07 6.02
CA MET A 36 -19.93 9.57 7.23
C MET A 36 -20.86 8.38 6.95
N ASN A 37 -21.46 8.33 5.76
CA ASN A 37 -22.33 7.23 5.32
C ASN A 37 -21.72 6.63 4.03
N PRO A 38 -20.78 5.69 4.16
CA PRO A 38 -20.23 4.99 3.01
C PRO A 38 -21.37 4.24 2.32
N LEU A 39 -21.34 4.18 0.99
CA LEU A 39 -22.24 3.30 0.25
C LEU A 39 -21.96 1.84 0.70
N ASP A 40 -22.99 1.03 0.94
CA ASP A 40 -22.89 -0.35 1.47
C ASP A 40 -21.97 -1.32 0.67
N TRP A 41 -21.53 -0.91 -0.52
CA TRP A 41 -20.64 -1.66 -1.41
C TRP A 41 -19.25 -1.04 -1.59
N THR A 42 -18.99 0.10 -0.94
CA THR A 42 -17.66 0.71 -0.82
C THR A 42 -17.30 0.76 0.65
N THR A 43 -16.35 -0.06 1.10
CA THR A 43 -15.65 0.22 2.36
C THR A 43 -15.12 1.65 2.24
N PRO A 44 -15.46 2.58 3.15
CA PRO A 44 -15.00 3.96 3.04
C PRO A 44 -13.47 3.95 3.00
N GLU A 45 -12.91 4.41 1.88
CA GLU A 45 -11.47 4.41 1.62
C GLU A 45 -10.67 5.16 2.71
N PHE A 46 -11.34 6.06 3.43
CA PHE A 46 -10.84 6.81 4.59
C PHE A 46 -11.83 6.78 5.76
N GLY A 47 -12.26 5.58 6.16
CA GLY A 47 -12.97 5.41 7.44
C GLY A 47 -12.09 5.82 8.64
N PRO A 48 -12.69 6.14 9.80
CA PRO A 48 -11.94 6.50 11.01
C PRO A 48 -10.87 5.46 11.38
N GLU A 49 -11.17 4.17 11.21
CA GLU A 49 -10.26 3.06 11.51
C GLU A 49 -9.06 3.01 10.55
N MET A 50 -9.27 3.24 9.25
CA MET A 50 -8.19 3.29 8.28
C MET A 50 -7.28 4.51 8.53
N CYS A 51 -7.88 5.67 8.81
CA CYS A 51 -7.13 6.88 9.17
C CYS A 51 -6.29 6.67 10.43
N GLN A 52 -6.83 6.01 11.46
CA GLN A 52 -6.07 5.66 12.67
C GLN A 52 -4.94 4.67 12.36
N SER A 53 -5.22 3.67 11.53
CA SER A 53 -4.22 2.68 11.12
C SER A 53 -3.06 3.34 10.39
N ILE A 54 -3.33 4.24 9.43
CA ILE A 54 -2.32 5.02 8.72
C ILE A 54 -1.58 5.96 9.69
N ALA A 55 -2.31 6.63 10.59
CA ALA A 55 -1.71 7.57 11.55
C ALA A 55 -0.68 6.91 12.46
N ALA A 56 -0.86 5.62 12.79
CA ALA A 56 0.10 4.86 13.58
C ALA A 56 1.49 4.75 12.90
N TYR A 57 1.55 4.81 11.57
CA TYR A 57 2.83 4.76 10.83
C TYR A 57 3.56 6.10 10.81
N ILE A 58 2.84 7.23 10.91
CA ILE A 58 3.41 8.57 10.68
C ILE A 58 4.67 8.87 11.51
N PRO A 59 4.72 8.61 12.84
CA PRO A 59 5.91 8.88 13.64
C PRO A 59 7.13 8.10 13.12
N LEU A 60 6.90 6.85 12.78
CA LEU A 60 7.95 5.94 12.30
C LEU A 60 8.45 6.32 10.91
N LEU A 61 7.55 6.78 10.02
CA LEU A 61 7.93 7.30 8.70
C LEU A 61 8.84 8.52 8.82
N ARG A 62 8.46 9.49 9.66
CA ARG A 62 9.25 10.70 9.88
C ARG A 62 10.63 10.36 10.42
N GLU A 63 10.69 9.51 11.45
CA GLU A 63 11.97 9.11 12.04
C GLU A 63 12.85 8.34 11.05
N THR A 64 12.27 7.45 10.24
CA THR A 64 13.03 6.69 9.23
C THR A 64 13.57 7.61 8.14
N LEU A 65 12.78 8.58 7.67
CA LEU A 65 13.22 9.57 6.68
C LEU A 65 14.35 10.45 7.21
N GLU A 66 14.35 10.77 8.50
CA GLU A 66 15.39 11.58 9.13
C GLU A 66 16.67 10.78 9.39
N ARG A 67 16.55 9.59 9.98
CA ARG A 67 17.68 8.81 10.52
C ARG A 67 18.23 7.77 9.55
N ALA A 68 17.39 7.16 8.73
CA ALA A 68 17.78 6.16 7.75
C ALA A 68 17.30 6.52 6.32
N PRO A 69 17.60 7.74 5.82
CA PRO A 69 17.20 8.14 4.47
C PRO A 69 17.80 7.24 3.39
N ALA A 70 17.18 7.25 2.21
CA ALA A 70 17.75 6.64 1.02
C ALA A 70 19.05 7.38 0.65
N ARG A 71 20.20 6.78 0.95
CA ARG A 71 21.54 7.33 0.68
C ARG A 71 22.40 6.31 -0.04
N SER A 72 23.37 6.78 -0.82
CA SER A 72 24.38 5.92 -1.47
C SER A 72 25.28 5.20 -0.46
N LYS A 73 25.62 5.86 0.65
CA LYS A 73 26.31 5.29 1.81
C LYS A 73 25.37 5.35 3.02
N PRO A 74 24.70 4.25 3.38
CA PRO A 74 23.74 4.23 4.47
C PRO A 74 24.48 4.03 5.80
N ASP A 75 23.98 4.66 6.87
CA ASP A 75 24.53 4.44 8.21
C ASP A 75 24.04 3.09 8.75
N PRO A 76 24.93 2.12 9.03
CA PRO A 76 24.52 0.79 9.50
C PRO A 76 23.74 0.82 10.81
N ILE A 77 24.21 1.60 11.78
CA ILE A 77 23.63 1.64 13.14
C ILE A 77 22.23 2.25 13.07
N ALA A 78 22.08 3.35 12.32
CA ALA A 78 20.79 3.99 12.15
C ALA A 78 19.79 3.10 11.40
N CYS A 79 20.22 2.39 10.35
CA CYS A 79 19.36 1.48 9.61
C CYS A 79 18.90 0.29 10.47
N GLU A 80 19.80 -0.33 11.23
CA GLU A 80 19.46 -1.43 12.14
C GLU A 80 18.51 -0.97 13.26
N ALA A 81 18.76 0.20 13.85
CA ALA A 81 17.88 0.78 14.86
C ALA A 81 16.46 1.02 14.31
N MET A 82 16.36 1.58 13.09
CA MET A 82 15.06 1.77 12.44
C MET A 82 14.36 0.46 12.12
N ALA A 83 15.08 -0.54 11.59
CA ALA A 83 14.50 -1.86 11.33
C ALA A 83 13.89 -2.47 12.59
N ASN A 84 14.63 -2.42 13.71
CA ASN A 84 14.14 -2.92 14.99
C ASN A 84 12.90 -2.15 15.48
N LYS A 85 12.83 -0.82 15.27
CA LYS A 85 11.62 -0.05 15.59
C LYS A 85 10.42 -0.45 14.74
N TRP A 86 10.61 -0.65 13.43
CA TRP A 86 9.55 -1.14 12.54
C TRP A 86 9.01 -2.50 12.98
N ILE A 87 9.90 -3.41 13.38
CA ILE A 87 9.52 -4.74 13.86
C ILE A 87 8.82 -4.66 15.22
N ALA A 88 9.32 -3.83 16.14
CA ALA A 88 8.80 -3.72 17.50
C ALA A 88 7.46 -2.96 17.60
N ALA A 89 7.17 -2.05 16.66
CA ALA A 89 6.01 -1.19 16.71
C ALA A 89 4.66 -1.92 16.61
N LYS A 90 4.63 -3.20 16.17
CA LYS A 90 3.41 -4.02 16.02
C LYS A 90 2.27 -3.24 15.36
N LEU A 91 2.58 -2.59 14.24
CA LEU A 91 1.67 -1.67 13.57
C LEU A 91 0.42 -2.39 13.07
N PRO A 92 -0.74 -1.72 13.08
CA PRO A 92 -1.99 -2.30 12.61
C PRO A 92 -1.88 -2.64 11.13
N GLU A 93 -2.47 -3.74 10.73
CA GLU A 93 -2.45 -4.16 9.35
C GLU A 93 -3.25 -3.20 8.47
N LEU A 94 -2.65 -2.78 7.36
CA LEU A 94 -3.32 -1.93 6.39
C LEU A 94 -4.10 -2.81 5.42
N SER A 95 -5.43 -2.65 5.39
CA SER A 95 -6.27 -3.35 4.42
C SER A 95 -5.93 -2.89 2.99
N PRO A 96 -6.06 -3.76 1.97
CA PRO A 96 -5.84 -3.37 0.59
C PRO A 96 -6.72 -2.17 0.19
N GLY A 97 -6.09 -1.05 -0.19
CA GLY A 97 -6.81 0.12 -0.69
C GLY A 97 -7.21 -0.01 -2.16
N ASN A 98 -8.22 0.74 -2.60
CA ASN A 98 -8.53 0.90 -4.02
C ASN A 98 -7.45 1.78 -4.72
N MET A 99 -7.25 1.59 -6.04
CA MET A 99 -6.17 2.22 -6.83
C MET A 99 -5.93 3.73 -6.69
N PRO A 100 -6.91 4.63 -6.50
CA PRO A 100 -6.57 6.05 -6.37
C PRO A 100 -5.68 6.34 -5.16
N VAL A 101 -5.57 5.40 -4.21
CA VAL A 101 -4.75 5.50 -2.98
C VAL A 101 -3.54 4.55 -3.00
N SER A 102 -3.56 3.52 -3.84
CA SER A 102 -2.44 2.57 -4.02
C SER A 102 -1.52 2.90 -5.20
N GLY A 103 -1.74 4.03 -5.88
CA GLY A 103 -0.90 4.56 -6.95
C GLY A 103 0.45 5.08 -6.46
N LEU A 104 1.21 5.74 -7.35
CA LEU A 104 2.54 6.33 -7.08
C LEU A 104 2.53 7.49 -6.07
N GLU A 105 1.40 7.77 -5.42
CA GLU A 105 1.18 8.90 -4.52
C GLU A 105 0.26 8.51 -3.36
N GLY A 106 0.37 9.22 -2.23
CA GLY A 106 -0.48 9.04 -1.04
C GLY A 106 0.18 8.29 0.12
N PRO A 107 -0.51 8.20 1.28
CA PRO A 107 0.08 7.70 2.52
C PRO A 107 0.50 6.23 2.45
N PHE A 108 -0.24 5.39 1.72
CA PHE A 108 0.13 3.98 1.51
C PHE A 108 1.43 3.87 0.70
N TYR A 109 1.57 4.67 -0.34
CA TYR A 109 2.79 4.72 -1.15
C TYR A 109 3.96 5.23 -0.32
N ASP A 110 3.79 6.28 0.47
CA ASP A 110 4.84 6.79 1.35
C ASP A 110 5.31 5.73 2.36
N ILE A 111 4.37 4.97 2.95
CA ILE A 111 4.69 3.84 3.85
C ILE A 111 5.51 2.78 3.12
N GLN A 112 5.03 2.34 1.96
CA GLN A 112 5.70 1.31 1.15
C GLN A 112 7.10 1.78 0.71
N ARG A 113 7.22 3.02 0.23
CA ARG A 113 8.48 3.61 -0.24
C ARG A 113 9.50 3.72 0.88
N VAL A 114 9.13 4.26 2.04
CA VAL A 114 10.04 4.41 3.18
C VAL A 114 10.49 3.05 3.70
N ARG A 115 9.57 2.11 3.86
CA ARG A 115 9.89 0.72 4.22
C ARG A 115 10.85 0.08 3.21
N GLN A 116 10.59 0.26 1.91
CA GLN A 116 11.44 -0.29 0.87
C GLN A 116 12.84 0.32 0.88
N ASN A 117 12.95 1.64 1.07
CA ASN A 117 14.24 2.31 1.14
C ASN A 117 15.08 1.77 2.30
N LEU A 118 14.45 1.52 3.45
CA LEU A 118 15.10 0.86 4.58
C LEU A 118 15.57 -0.56 4.22
N CYS A 119 14.73 -1.37 3.57
CA CYS A 119 15.10 -2.70 3.10
C CYS A 119 16.29 -2.65 2.12
N ASN A 120 16.25 -1.75 1.13
CA ASN A 120 17.32 -1.57 0.15
C ASN A 120 18.65 -1.13 0.79
N ASN A 121 18.60 -0.25 1.80
CA ASN A 121 19.77 0.14 2.57
C ASN A 121 20.39 -1.07 3.30
N LEU A 122 19.56 -1.86 3.99
CA LEU A 122 20.01 -3.05 4.72
C LEU A 122 20.54 -4.16 3.79
N ILE A 123 19.89 -4.41 2.65
CA ILE A 123 20.36 -5.38 1.66
C ILE A 123 21.75 -4.98 1.14
N ARG A 124 21.95 -3.70 0.83
CA ARG A 124 23.26 -3.20 0.38
C ARG A 124 24.33 -3.36 1.44
N LEU A 125 24.03 -3.00 2.69
CA LEU A 125 24.95 -3.21 3.82
C LEU A 125 25.28 -4.70 3.99
N ALA A 126 24.29 -5.59 3.88
CA ALA A 126 24.52 -7.03 3.95
C ALA A 126 25.44 -7.52 2.81
N HIS A 127 25.29 -7.01 1.59
CA HIS A 127 26.23 -7.30 0.50
C HIS A 127 27.65 -6.78 0.78
N GLU A 128 27.77 -5.60 1.37
CA GLU A 128 29.06 -5.03 1.77
C GLU A 128 29.73 -5.90 2.85
N ASP A 129 28.96 -6.37 3.83
CA ASP A 129 29.45 -7.29 4.87
C ASP A 129 29.93 -8.62 4.29
N VAL A 130 29.16 -9.21 3.37
CA VAL A 130 29.56 -10.46 2.69
C VAL A 130 30.88 -10.27 1.95
N LYS A 131 31.07 -9.13 1.27
CA LYS A 131 32.32 -8.79 0.58
C LYS A 131 33.49 -8.57 1.56
N ALA A 132 33.21 -7.99 2.72
CA ALA A 132 34.19 -7.78 3.78
C ALA A 132 34.49 -9.06 4.60
N GLY A 133 33.72 -10.13 4.41
CA GLY A 133 33.84 -11.37 5.17
C GLY A 133 33.14 -11.34 6.54
N ASP A 134 32.39 -10.28 6.86
CA ASP A 134 31.60 -10.20 8.09
C ASP A 134 30.25 -10.92 7.93
N VAL A 135 30.32 -12.26 7.96
CA VAL A 135 29.16 -13.13 7.77
C VAL A 135 28.08 -12.91 8.86
N LYS A 136 28.50 -12.53 10.07
CA LYS A 136 27.59 -12.34 11.20
C LYS A 136 26.73 -11.09 11.02
N SER A 137 27.34 -9.97 10.65
CA SER A 137 26.61 -8.73 10.35
C SER A 137 25.72 -8.91 9.12
N ALA A 138 26.22 -9.58 8.08
CA ALA A 138 25.41 -9.91 6.90
C ALA A 138 24.14 -10.68 7.28
N ALA A 139 24.29 -11.76 8.04
CA ALA A 139 23.17 -12.58 8.48
C ALA A 139 22.18 -11.78 9.35
N HIS A 140 22.67 -10.94 10.26
CA HIS A 140 21.83 -10.09 11.09
C HIS A 140 20.98 -9.13 10.24
N ARG A 141 21.59 -8.42 9.30
CA ARG A 141 20.90 -7.47 8.42
C ARG A 141 19.93 -8.16 7.48
N THR A 142 20.30 -9.32 6.93
CA THR A 142 19.39 -10.14 6.13
C THR A 142 18.16 -10.57 6.95
N ALA A 143 18.33 -11.00 8.20
CA ALA A 143 17.21 -11.33 9.08
C ALA A 143 16.29 -10.12 9.36
N LEU A 144 16.87 -8.92 9.53
CA LEU A 144 16.10 -7.69 9.69
C LEU A 144 15.27 -7.37 8.44
N VAL A 145 15.84 -7.50 7.24
CA VAL A 145 15.10 -7.28 5.98
C VAL A 145 13.90 -8.21 5.90
N LEU A 146 14.10 -9.51 6.11
CA LEU A 146 13.01 -10.49 6.04
C LEU A 146 11.84 -10.12 6.97
N ARG A 147 12.13 -9.62 8.17
CA ARG A 147 11.13 -9.21 9.16
C ARG A 147 10.47 -7.87 8.82
N VAL A 148 11.23 -6.87 8.37
CA VAL A 148 10.68 -5.57 7.96
C VAL A 148 9.76 -5.72 6.74
N CYS A 149 10.09 -6.62 5.81
CA CYS A 149 9.24 -6.90 4.64
C CYS A 149 7.84 -7.43 4.99
N GLU A 150 7.66 -8.02 6.17
CA GLU A 150 6.34 -8.49 6.63
C GLU A 150 5.44 -7.34 7.09
N VAL A 151 6.01 -6.19 7.49
CA VAL A 151 5.22 -5.04 7.94
C VAL A 151 4.44 -4.46 6.76
N ALA A 152 3.11 -4.51 6.81
CA ALA A 152 2.21 -4.01 5.76
C ALA A 152 2.42 -4.64 4.36
N LYS A 153 2.93 -5.88 4.30
CA LYS A 153 3.20 -6.62 3.05
C LYS A 153 1.98 -6.69 2.13
N TYR A 154 0.81 -6.98 2.70
CA TYR A 154 -0.43 -7.23 1.96
C TYR A 154 -1.31 -6.00 1.76
N SER A 155 -0.78 -4.80 2.03
CA SER A 155 -1.53 -3.54 1.91
C SER A 155 -1.83 -3.12 0.46
N SER A 156 -1.12 -3.70 -0.51
CA SER A 156 -1.36 -3.50 -1.94
C SER A 156 -0.61 -4.54 -2.76
N VAL A 157 -0.99 -4.74 -4.02
CA VAL A 157 -0.23 -5.59 -4.95
C VAL A 157 1.21 -5.09 -5.13
N ASN A 158 1.40 -3.77 -5.18
CA ASN A 158 2.73 -3.17 -5.25
C ASN A 158 3.59 -3.51 -4.02
N SER A 159 3.01 -3.42 -2.82
CA SER A 159 3.70 -3.78 -1.57
C SER A 159 4.12 -5.25 -1.55
N ILE A 160 3.25 -6.15 -2.05
CA ILE A 160 3.54 -7.58 -2.19
C ILE A 160 4.72 -7.80 -3.13
N SER A 161 4.71 -7.17 -4.31
CA SER A 161 5.80 -7.29 -5.30
C SER A 161 7.13 -6.79 -4.73
N MET A 162 7.14 -5.61 -4.10
CA MET A 162 8.36 -5.02 -3.52
C MET A 162 8.91 -5.84 -2.34
N ALA A 163 8.03 -6.34 -1.47
CA ALA A 163 8.43 -7.23 -0.38
C ALA A 163 8.99 -8.56 -0.92
N THR A 164 8.33 -9.14 -1.93
CA THR A 164 8.74 -10.41 -2.54
C THR A 164 10.12 -10.29 -3.19
N GLU A 165 10.39 -9.19 -3.90
CA GLU A 165 11.69 -8.93 -4.50
C GLU A 165 12.80 -8.80 -3.43
N SER A 166 12.54 -8.03 -2.38
CA SER A 166 13.48 -7.86 -1.26
C SER A 166 13.75 -9.17 -0.51
N GLN A 167 12.71 -10.00 -0.33
CA GLN A 167 12.82 -11.33 0.27
C GLN A 167 13.60 -12.29 -0.61
N ARG A 168 13.41 -12.24 -1.94
CA ARG A 168 14.18 -13.02 -2.90
C ARG A 168 15.67 -12.69 -2.83
N GLU A 169 16.04 -11.42 -2.84
CA GLU A 169 17.44 -11.00 -2.71
C GLU A 169 18.02 -11.40 -1.34
N SER A 170 17.22 -11.27 -0.28
CA SER A 170 17.61 -11.73 1.06
C SER A 170 17.88 -13.23 1.09
N PHE A 171 17.04 -14.05 0.46
CA PHE A 171 17.26 -15.50 0.40
C PHE A 171 18.49 -15.87 -0.45
N LYS A 172 18.79 -15.13 -1.52
CA LYS A 172 20.07 -15.30 -2.25
C LYS A 172 21.25 -15.04 -1.34
N LEU A 173 21.22 -13.95 -0.54
CA LEU A 173 22.25 -13.67 0.46
C LEU A 173 22.37 -14.82 1.47
N VAL A 174 21.26 -15.32 2.02
CA VAL A 174 21.30 -16.46 2.96
C VAL A 174 21.98 -17.68 2.32
N SER A 175 21.63 -18.02 1.08
CA SER A 175 22.25 -19.16 0.37
C SER A 175 23.76 -19.03 0.19
N GLN A 176 24.29 -17.80 0.13
CA GLN A 176 25.73 -17.53 0.01
C GLN A 176 26.48 -17.66 1.34
N ILE A 177 25.78 -17.49 2.47
CA ILE A 177 26.40 -17.40 3.80
C ILE A 177 26.05 -18.56 4.74
N GLN A 178 25.05 -19.38 4.43
CA GLN A 178 24.51 -20.42 5.32
C GLN A 178 25.56 -21.42 5.85
N ASP A 179 26.59 -21.72 5.05
CA ASP A 179 27.65 -22.67 5.42
C ASP A 179 28.74 -22.03 6.29
N LYS A 180 28.75 -20.70 6.40
CA LYS A 180 29.77 -19.91 7.10
C LYS A 180 29.29 -19.30 8.42
N VAL A 181 27.99 -19.36 8.69
CA VAL A 181 27.39 -18.82 9.94
C VAL A 181 27.53 -19.82 11.09
N ASP A 182 27.73 -19.30 12.30
CA ASP A 182 27.71 -20.10 13.52
C ASP A 182 26.30 -20.60 13.87
N GLY A 183 26.20 -21.57 14.78
CA GLY A 183 24.92 -22.21 15.11
C GLY A 183 23.88 -21.25 15.71
N ALA A 184 24.31 -20.23 16.45
CA ALA A 184 23.40 -19.22 17.02
C ALA A 184 22.83 -18.29 15.93
N THR A 185 23.68 -17.81 15.02
CA THR A 185 23.27 -16.96 13.90
C THR A 185 22.40 -17.75 12.91
N ARG A 186 22.72 -19.03 12.67
CA ARG A 186 21.90 -19.94 11.85
C ARG A 186 20.48 -20.05 12.38
N LYS A 187 20.29 -20.29 13.69
CA LYS A 187 18.96 -20.33 14.33
C LYS A 187 18.22 -18.99 14.19
N GLY A 188 18.94 -17.88 14.30
CA GLY A 188 18.37 -16.55 14.09
C GLY A 188 17.85 -16.35 12.66
N LEU A 189 18.63 -16.76 11.66
CA LEU A 189 18.25 -16.75 10.25
C LEU A 189 17.07 -17.68 9.98
N GLU A 190 17.11 -18.91 10.49
CA GLU A 190 16.02 -19.87 10.35
C GLU A 190 14.71 -19.31 10.91
N SER A 191 14.75 -18.69 12.09
CA SER A 191 13.60 -18.00 12.69
C SER A 191 13.05 -16.90 11.77
N ALA A 192 13.90 -16.06 11.19
CA ALA A 192 13.49 -15.01 10.27
C ALA A 192 12.89 -15.56 8.97
N VAL A 193 13.48 -16.62 8.39
CA VAL A 193 12.97 -17.29 7.20
C VAL A 193 11.60 -17.91 7.47
N ARG A 194 11.40 -18.55 8.64
CA ARG A 194 10.10 -19.12 9.04
C ARG A 194 9.02 -18.05 9.12
N GLN A 195 9.35 -16.85 9.63
CA GLN A 195 8.44 -15.72 9.79
C GLN A 195 7.96 -15.11 8.46
N VAL A 196 8.62 -15.37 7.32
CA VAL A 196 8.16 -14.88 6.01
C VAL A 196 6.81 -15.51 5.68
N SER A 197 5.74 -14.73 5.67
CA SER A 197 4.41 -15.25 5.34
C SER A 197 4.22 -15.34 3.83
N ILE A 198 3.60 -16.42 3.39
CA ILE A 198 3.21 -16.63 1.98
C ILE A 198 1.76 -17.08 2.02
N ASP A 199 0.87 -16.11 1.87
CA ASP A 199 -0.57 -16.31 1.88
C ASP A 199 -1.16 -16.04 0.49
N PRO A 200 -1.46 -17.09 -0.30
CA PRO A 200 -2.06 -16.95 -1.62
C PRO A 200 -3.43 -16.26 -1.59
N ASN A 201 -4.23 -16.45 -0.53
CA ASN A 201 -5.57 -15.87 -0.45
C ASN A 201 -5.49 -14.35 -0.33
N ARG A 202 -4.57 -13.86 0.51
CA ARG A 202 -4.34 -12.43 0.70
C ARG A 202 -3.72 -11.77 -0.54
N THR A 203 -2.88 -12.50 -1.28
CA THR A 203 -2.40 -12.04 -2.59
C THR A 203 -3.52 -11.92 -3.60
N VAL A 204 -4.42 -12.92 -3.66
CA VAL A 204 -5.61 -12.88 -4.53
C VAL A 204 -6.56 -11.76 -4.13
N GLU A 205 -6.75 -11.51 -2.83
CA GLU A 205 -7.57 -10.41 -2.33
C GLU A 205 -7.01 -9.05 -2.78
N ALA A 206 -5.71 -8.79 -2.58
CA ALA A 206 -5.07 -7.58 -3.07
C ALA A 206 -5.20 -7.42 -4.60
N ALA A 207 -5.08 -8.51 -5.36
CA ALA A 207 -5.29 -8.51 -6.80
C ALA A 207 -6.74 -8.19 -7.21
N LYS A 208 -7.74 -8.70 -6.47
CA LYS A 208 -9.15 -8.38 -6.70
C LYS A 208 -9.44 -6.90 -6.47
N HIS A 209 -8.88 -6.30 -5.42
CA HIS A 209 -8.99 -4.86 -5.16
C HIS A 209 -8.38 -4.01 -6.28
N LEU A 210 -7.20 -4.40 -6.77
CA LEU A 210 -6.57 -3.76 -7.92
C LEU A 210 -7.47 -3.82 -9.15
N LEU A 211 -7.98 -5.02 -9.50
CA LEU A 211 -8.87 -5.21 -10.64
C LEU A 211 -10.17 -4.39 -10.53
N ALA A 212 -10.81 -4.39 -9.36
CA ALA A 212 -12.02 -3.61 -9.11
C ALA A 212 -11.79 -2.11 -9.34
N ALA A 213 -10.67 -1.59 -8.85
CA ALA A 213 -10.34 -0.18 -9.01
C ALA A 213 -9.98 0.18 -10.48
N THR A 214 -9.30 -0.70 -11.21
CA THR A 214 -9.06 -0.53 -12.66
C THR A 214 -10.38 -0.43 -13.43
N LYS A 215 -11.35 -1.30 -13.13
CA LYS A 215 -12.68 -1.28 -13.75
C LYS A 215 -13.41 0.04 -13.50
N THR A 216 -13.34 0.57 -12.27
CA THR A 216 -13.92 1.87 -11.93
C THR A 216 -13.26 3.00 -12.71
N LEU A 217 -11.92 3.05 -12.78
CA LEU A 217 -11.19 4.06 -13.55
C LEU A 217 -11.51 3.99 -15.04
N TYR A 218 -11.59 2.80 -15.61
CA TYR A 218 -11.97 2.60 -17.00
C TYR A 218 -13.39 3.10 -17.28
N SER A 219 -14.37 2.74 -16.44
CA SER A 219 -15.75 3.21 -16.59
C SER A 219 -15.86 4.74 -16.49
N THR A 220 -15.05 5.35 -15.63
CA THR A 220 -14.97 6.81 -15.46
C THR A 220 -14.32 7.46 -16.68
N SER A 221 -13.22 6.91 -17.17
CA SER A 221 -12.53 7.37 -18.39
C SER A 221 -13.42 7.29 -19.62
N LYS A 222 -14.17 6.19 -19.78
CA LYS A 222 -15.17 6.03 -20.85
C LYS A 222 -16.28 7.07 -20.75
N SER A 223 -16.74 7.36 -19.54
CA SER A 223 -17.74 8.40 -19.29
C SER A 223 -17.19 9.79 -19.64
N LEU A 224 -15.97 10.12 -19.20
CA LEU A 224 -15.30 11.38 -19.52
C LEU A 224 -15.02 11.55 -21.02
N LYS A 225 -14.64 10.48 -21.73
CA LYS A 225 -14.51 10.51 -23.19
C LYS A 225 -15.84 10.81 -23.88
N ARG A 226 -16.96 10.27 -23.39
CA ARG A 226 -18.32 10.60 -23.89
C ARG A 226 -18.71 12.05 -23.61
N TYR A 227 -18.36 12.59 -22.44
CA TYR A 227 -18.55 14.01 -22.14
C TYR A 227 -17.71 14.91 -23.03
N ALA A 228 -16.45 14.54 -23.30
CA ALA A 228 -15.55 15.31 -24.14
C ALA A 228 -15.90 15.23 -25.64
N SER A 229 -16.62 14.20 -26.09
CA SER A 229 -16.98 13.98 -27.49
C SER A 229 -18.32 14.60 -27.92
N ASN A 230 -18.94 15.47 -27.11
CA ASN A 230 -20.14 16.25 -27.46
C ASN A 230 -21.45 15.46 -27.70
N ASP A 231 -21.66 14.32 -27.05
CA ASP A 231 -23.01 13.74 -26.89
C ASP A 231 -23.66 14.30 -25.62
N MET A 232 -24.19 15.52 -25.69
CA MET A 232 -25.00 16.08 -24.59
C MET A 232 -26.38 15.43 -24.56
N VAL A 233 -26.56 14.42 -23.72
CA VAL A 233 -27.87 14.10 -23.14
C VAL A 233 -27.81 14.48 -21.65
N PRO A 234 -28.72 15.34 -21.15
CA PRO A 234 -28.75 15.68 -19.73
C PRO A 234 -28.99 14.40 -18.93
N ILE A 235 -28.15 14.16 -17.92
CA ILE A 235 -28.30 13.02 -17.01
C ILE A 235 -29.59 13.24 -16.21
N GLY A 236 -30.69 12.66 -16.69
CA GLY A 236 -31.70 12.15 -15.79
C GLY A 236 -31.06 11.02 -14.99
N LEU A 237 -31.14 11.12 -13.66
CA LEU A 237 -30.80 10.07 -12.71
C LEU A 237 -31.51 8.75 -13.10
N SER A 238 -30.92 7.93 -13.96
CA SER A 238 -31.42 6.58 -14.20
C SER A 238 -30.36 5.63 -14.73
N LYS A 239 -30.34 4.48 -14.06
CA LYS A 239 -29.70 3.19 -14.37
C LYS A 239 -28.19 3.05 -14.07
N ARG A 240 -28.00 2.43 -12.90
CA ARG A 240 -26.84 1.62 -12.47
C ARG A 240 -26.30 0.78 -13.64
N PRO A 241 -24.98 0.67 -13.83
CA PRO A 241 -24.42 -0.41 -14.63
C PRO A 241 -24.59 -1.74 -13.88
N SER A 242 -25.23 -2.73 -14.50
CA SER A 242 -25.31 -4.10 -13.99
C SER A 242 -23.99 -4.84 -14.19
N LEU A 243 -23.59 -5.63 -13.20
CA LEU A 243 -22.38 -6.46 -13.12
C LEU A 243 -22.28 -7.63 -14.12
N ALA A 244 -23.07 -7.63 -15.20
CA ALA A 244 -23.11 -8.72 -16.16
C ALA A 244 -22.71 -8.19 -17.54
N ASP A 245 -21.41 -8.21 -17.82
CA ASP A 245 -20.84 -8.33 -19.18
C ASP A 245 -19.32 -8.55 -19.03
N THR A 246 -18.92 -9.82 -18.97
CA THR A 246 -17.51 -10.26 -18.87
C THR A 246 -16.91 -10.64 -20.23
N SER A 247 -17.47 -10.19 -21.35
CA SER A 247 -17.07 -10.64 -22.69
C SER A 247 -16.22 -9.65 -23.51
N SER A 248 -15.68 -8.59 -22.91
CA SER A 248 -14.72 -7.72 -23.62
C SER A 248 -13.65 -7.17 -22.68
N MET A 249 -12.70 -8.02 -22.27
CA MET A 249 -11.52 -7.51 -21.55
C MET A 249 -10.63 -6.72 -22.52
N THR A 250 -10.37 -5.46 -22.20
CA THR A 250 -9.45 -4.61 -22.98
C THR A 250 -7.99 -4.92 -22.62
N THR A 251 -7.05 -4.43 -23.43
CA THR A 251 -5.60 -4.63 -23.24
C THR A 251 -5.10 -4.19 -21.85
N GLU A 252 -5.73 -3.18 -21.23
CA GLU A 252 -5.41 -2.71 -19.88
C GLU A 252 -5.89 -3.70 -18.79
N GLU A 253 -7.08 -4.29 -18.94
CA GLU A 253 -7.56 -5.31 -18.01
C GLU A 253 -6.72 -6.59 -18.09
N LEU A 254 -6.22 -6.94 -19.28
CA LEU A 254 -5.22 -7.99 -19.50
C LEU A 254 -3.87 -7.68 -18.83
N THR A 255 -3.46 -6.41 -18.81
CA THR A 255 -2.20 -5.99 -18.17
C THR A 255 -2.28 -6.11 -16.65
N VAL A 256 -3.43 -5.75 -16.06
CA VAL A 256 -3.66 -5.87 -14.61
C VAL A 256 -3.86 -7.32 -14.17
N ALA A 257 -4.58 -8.12 -14.95
CA ALA A 257 -4.66 -9.57 -14.74
C ALA A 257 -3.26 -10.22 -14.83
N GLY A 258 -2.44 -9.80 -15.79
CA GLY A 258 -1.04 -10.24 -15.92
C GLY A 258 -0.16 -9.82 -14.73
N LEU A 259 -0.34 -8.62 -14.18
CA LEU A 259 0.36 -8.18 -12.96
C LEU A 259 -0.06 -9.00 -11.73
N ALA A 260 -1.36 -9.31 -11.59
CA ALA A 260 -1.87 -10.16 -10.54
C ALA A 260 -1.35 -11.60 -10.65
N GLU A 261 -1.40 -12.20 -11.83
CA GLU A 261 -0.85 -13.54 -12.10
C GLU A 261 0.66 -13.58 -11.87
N SER A 262 1.38 -12.53 -12.28
CA SER A 262 2.81 -12.37 -12.02
C SER A 262 3.11 -12.30 -10.53
N ALA A 263 2.37 -11.51 -9.75
CA ALA A 263 2.53 -11.43 -8.30
C ALA A 263 2.22 -12.78 -7.60
N VAL A 264 1.18 -13.49 -8.03
CA VAL A 264 0.85 -14.82 -7.53
C VAL A 264 1.95 -15.83 -7.88
N SER A 265 2.45 -15.80 -9.11
CA SER A 265 3.57 -16.64 -9.58
C SER A 265 4.85 -16.37 -8.79
N MET A 266 5.20 -15.09 -8.57
CA MET A 266 6.33 -14.70 -7.73
C MET A 266 6.19 -15.22 -6.29
N CYS A 267 4.99 -15.13 -5.69
CA CYS A 267 4.75 -15.67 -4.36
C CYS A 267 4.92 -17.19 -4.31
N ARG A 268 4.47 -17.92 -5.34
CA ARG A 268 4.65 -19.37 -5.44
C ARG A 268 6.12 -19.75 -5.52
N ASN A 269 6.87 -19.11 -6.42
CA ASN A 269 8.31 -19.35 -6.58
C ASN A 269 9.09 -19.01 -5.30
N LEU A 270 8.69 -17.94 -4.60
CA LEU A 270 9.26 -17.59 -3.29
C LEU A 270 9.00 -18.69 -2.25
N GLY A 271 7.83 -19.34 -2.29
CA GLY A 271 7.48 -20.46 -1.41
C GLY A 271 8.35 -21.68 -1.60
N ASP A 272 8.59 -22.07 -2.85
CA ASP A 272 9.46 -23.20 -3.18
C ASP A 272 10.91 -22.91 -2.77
N PHE A 273 11.37 -21.67 -2.98
CA PHE A 273 12.71 -21.25 -2.56
C PHE A 273 12.87 -21.21 -1.04
N LYS A 274 11.87 -20.67 -0.32
CA LYS A 274 11.81 -20.69 1.14
C LYS A 274 11.86 -22.13 1.66
N ALA A 275 11.08 -23.05 1.09
CA ALA A 275 11.05 -24.45 1.52
C ALA A 275 12.40 -25.15 1.31
N THR A 276 13.07 -24.87 0.19
CA THR A 276 14.41 -25.39 -0.10
C THR A 276 15.44 -24.87 0.90
N LEU A 277 15.41 -23.57 1.18
CA LEU A 277 16.34 -22.91 2.09
C LEU A 277 16.13 -23.30 3.56
N LEU A 278 14.88 -23.57 3.97
CA LEU A 278 14.62 -24.14 5.30
C LEU A 278 15.18 -25.55 5.45
N LYS A 279 15.13 -26.38 4.40
CA LYS A 279 15.75 -27.72 4.43
C LYS A 279 17.27 -27.64 4.60
N SER A 280 17.93 -26.68 3.96
CA SER A 280 19.39 -26.52 4.08
C SER A 280 19.82 -25.92 5.42
N LEU A 281 19.00 -25.07 6.04
CA LEU A 281 19.31 -24.46 7.35
C LEU A 281 19.11 -25.41 8.55
N VAL A 282 18.30 -26.46 8.40
CA VAL A 282 17.99 -27.43 9.48
C VAL A 282 19.00 -28.58 9.54
N LEU A 283 19.78 -28.80 8.47
CA LEU A 283 20.87 -29.78 8.40
C LEU A 283 22.18 -29.21 8.97
#